data_AF-A0A0C9T2P3-F1
#
_entry.id   AF-A0A0C9T2P3-F1
#
_cell.length_a   1.000
_cell.length_b   1.000
_cell.length_c   1.000
_cell.angle_alpha   90.00
_cell.angle_beta   90.00
_cell.angle_gamma   90.00
#
_symmetry.space_group_name_H-M   'P 1'
#
loop_
_entity.id
_entity.type
_entity.pdbx_description
1 polymer ?
#
loop_
_entity_poly.entity_id
_entity_poly.type
_entity_poly.pdbx_seq_one_letter_code
_entity_poly.pdbx_strand_id
1 'polypeptide(L)'
;MGPLDIRHLAPGEYDIKAELEALASVARGADRVPAPSSVKAALAVLSDYVSSAYPELQPLANSDTRLLRPPRRPSVEIRPPTPPPPLPSMMVVNSVGQNVQVTQRISVDTLFRYAPGAVIEYPQTSVDGYIGHLFTLDPTDWRNPIAMLSFAYSLGPPNGSAREDVYCRLLPNSHGHRVPCIETHLTWCKVCPYGDVDGLKQSHCTASRELLKAALAHTLDTIQRQFTQSTGYPENPIFLDSALQAQETQYYGEEAENREAWLQQQENARRGHDPKPTCQGRILFDYDKHGKAFVRSADHLVNYDAGSGLYDIDYLEALFFGDQEETERIEASVGLRPGEDLCDHRDTQGRPCIAAMQHLQCTSKIRVYTPLEEFRAQCPHILVVCHGAHHHPIPLPAKTPPHIRAEIIGLLTSLEHDLPNMTPRNFIRHPTTKAYLKRRLPEIRSPMRTRQKTNTSRTALDGTVSHKMCIDH
;
A
#
# COMPACT_ATOMS: atom_id res chain seq x y z
N MET A 1 3.55 50.69 -14.20
CA MET A 1 2.64 49.53 -14.13
C MET A 1 2.28 49.34 -12.68
N GLY A 2 1.03 49.59 -12.32
CA GLY A 2 0.54 49.48 -10.93
C GLY A 2 0.33 48.02 -10.49
N PRO A 3 0.20 47.76 -9.18
CA PRO A 3 0.02 46.40 -8.66
C PRO A 3 -1.35 45.84 -9.07
N LEU A 4 -1.38 44.59 -9.51
CA LEU A 4 -2.61 43.87 -9.85
C LEU A 4 -3.47 43.65 -8.60
N ASP A 5 -4.74 44.04 -8.68
CA ASP A 5 -5.77 43.76 -7.69
C ASP A 5 -6.40 42.39 -7.99
N ILE A 6 -6.18 41.42 -7.11
CA ILE A 6 -6.52 39.99 -7.28
C ILE A 6 -7.95 39.70 -6.77
N ARG A 7 -8.70 40.71 -6.34
CA ARG A 7 -10.02 40.52 -5.68
C ARG A 7 -11.19 40.20 -6.61
N HIS A 8 -10.95 39.97 -7.90
CA HIS A 8 -12.01 39.73 -8.90
C HIS A 8 -11.86 38.49 -9.78
N LEU A 9 -11.05 37.50 -9.41
CA LEU A 9 -11.00 36.22 -10.13
C LEU A 9 -11.98 35.20 -9.52
N ALA A 10 -12.85 34.64 -10.36
CA ALA A 10 -13.81 33.61 -9.99
C ALA A 10 -13.11 32.30 -9.58
N PRO A 11 -13.66 31.52 -8.63
CA PRO A 11 -13.04 30.28 -8.18
C PRO A 11 -13.24 29.20 -9.27
N GLY A 12 -12.19 28.91 -10.03
CA GLY A 12 -12.24 27.88 -11.08
C GLY A 12 -11.03 27.79 -12.02
N GLU A 13 -10.17 28.82 -12.11
CA GLU A 13 -9.03 28.83 -13.04
C GLU A 13 -7.71 29.19 -12.34
N TYR A 14 -7.34 28.44 -11.29
CA TYR A 14 -5.98 28.50 -10.76
C TYR A 14 -5.35 27.12 -10.84
N ASP A 15 -4.56 26.89 -11.89
CA ASP A 15 -3.83 25.64 -12.08
C ASP A 15 -2.56 25.64 -11.21
N ILE A 16 -2.75 25.28 -9.94
CA ILE A 16 -1.68 25.13 -8.94
C ILE A 16 -0.59 24.16 -9.44
N LYS A 17 -0.93 23.23 -10.32
CA LYS A 17 0.03 22.28 -10.90
C LYS A 17 0.98 22.98 -11.87
N ALA A 18 0.48 23.87 -12.72
CA ALA A 18 1.30 24.66 -13.64
C ALA A 18 2.29 25.60 -12.90
N GLU A 19 1.87 26.22 -11.80
CA GLU A 19 2.78 27.04 -10.97
C GLU A 19 3.82 26.19 -10.24
N LEU A 20 3.45 25.03 -9.70
CA LEU A 20 4.40 24.11 -9.06
C LEU A 20 5.41 23.54 -10.06
N GLU A 21 4.99 23.25 -11.29
CA GLU A 21 5.89 22.82 -12.37
C GLU A 21 6.83 23.95 -12.81
N ALA A 22 6.36 25.20 -12.85
CA ALA A 22 7.17 26.38 -13.11
C ALA A 22 8.19 26.66 -11.99
N LEU A 23 7.79 26.51 -10.71
CA LEU A 23 8.68 26.64 -9.55
C LEU A 23 9.74 25.53 -9.54
N ALA A 24 9.36 24.30 -9.87
CA ALA A 24 10.30 23.20 -10.01
C ALA A 24 11.26 23.41 -11.20
N SER A 25 10.81 24.03 -12.30
CA SER A 25 11.67 24.43 -13.43
C SER A 25 12.72 25.46 -13.02
N VAL A 26 12.35 26.48 -12.24
CA VAL A 26 13.28 27.51 -11.74
C VAL A 26 14.29 26.93 -10.74
N ALA A 27 13.85 26.03 -9.86
CA ALA A 27 14.74 25.34 -8.91
C ALA A 27 15.75 24.40 -9.61
N ARG A 28 15.40 23.87 -10.78
CA ARG A 28 16.27 22.99 -11.60
C ARG A 28 17.35 23.74 -12.38
N GLY A 29 17.31 25.08 -12.44
CA GLY A 29 18.20 25.89 -13.28
C GLY A 29 19.17 26.82 -12.57
N ALA A 30 19.19 26.91 -11.24
CA ALA A 30 19.90 28.00 -10.55
C ALA A 30 21.07 27.54 -9.67
N ASP A 31 22.26 27.46 -10.28
CA ASP A 31 23.48 27.81 -9.56
C ASP A 31 23.58 29.34 -9.48
N ARG A 32 23.51 29.86 -8.24
CA ARG A 32 23.89 31.22 -7.80
C ARG A 32 23.20 32.45 -8.42
N VAL A 33 21.86 32.56 -8.28
CA VAL A 33 21.18 33.88 -8.36
C VAL A 33 20.25 34.05 -7.15
N PRO A 34 20.25 35.21 -6.44
CA PRO A 34 19.34 35.45 -5.34
C PRO A 34 17.88 35.46 -5.83
N ALA A 35 17.00 34.82 -5.05
CA ALA A 35 15.59 34.65 -5.41
C ALA A 35 14.89 35.99 -5.73
N PRO A 36 14.03 36.03 -6.77
CA PRO A 36 13.25 37.22 -7.12
C PRO A 36 12.42 37.74 -5.94
N SER A 37 12.17 39.05 -5.92
CA SER A 37 11.36 39.73 -4.91
C SER A 37 9.93 39.17 -4.80
N SER A 38 9.37 38.60 -5.87
CA SER A 38 8.08 37.91 -5.87
C SER A 38 8.10 36.61 -5.05
N VAL A 39 9.20 35.86 -5.07
CA VAL A 39 9.37 34.63 -4.27
C VAL A 39 9.52 34.96 -2.79
N LYS A 40 10.22 36.05 -2.46
CA LYS A 40 10.28 36.54 -1.08
C LYS A 40 8.91 36.97 -0.55
N ALA A 41 8.09 37.59 -1.40
CA ALA A 41 6.72 37.97 -1.04
C ALA A 41 5.82 36.73 -0.83
N ALA A 42 5.92 35.71 -1.69
CA ALA A 42 5.17 34.46 -1.53
C ALA A 42 5.59 33.69 -0.26
N LEU A 43 6.89 33.65 0.06
CA LEU A 43 7.39 33.04 1.29
C LEU A 43 6.95 33.79 2.54
N ALA A 44 6.83 35.12 2.48
CA ALA A 44 6.30 35.92 3.59
C ALA A 44 4.81 35.62 3.83
N VAL A 45 4.00 35.51 2.77
CA VAL A 45 2.58 35.14 2.87
C VAL A 45 2.40 33.71 3.42
N LEU A 46 3.23 32.76 2.99
CA LEU A 46 3.23 31.40 3.53
C LEU A 46 3.65 31.36 5.00
N SER A 47 4.65 32.16 5.39
CA SER A 47 5.09 32.29 6.78
C SER A 47 3.98 32.86 7.68
N ASP A 48 3.25 33.87 7.20
CA ASP A 48 2.12 34.46 7.92
C ASP A 48 0.94 33.48 8.02
N TYR A 49 0.66 32.73 6.96
CA TYR A 49 -0.39 31.70 6.96
C TYR A 49 -0.08 30.57 7.96
N VAL A 50 1.16 30.08 7.98
CA VAL A 50 1.61 29.04 8.92
C VAL A 50 1.57 29.55 10.36
N SER A 51 1.99 30.80 10.59
CA SER A 51 1.97 31.43 11.92
C SER A 51 0.55 31.67 12.44
N SER A 52 -0.42 31.90 11.55
CA SER A 52 -1.85 32.07 11.87
C SER A 52 -2.55 30.72 12.12
N ALA A 53 -2.26 29.71 11.29
CA ALA A 53 -2.91 28.40 11.38
C ALA A 53 -2.37 27.54 12.54
N TYR A 54 -1.13 27.79 12.99
CA TYR A 54 -0.47 26.98 14.01
C TYR A 54 0.29 27.86 15.02
N PRO A 55 -0.42 28.59 15.91
CA PRO A 55 0.21 29.49 16.88
C PRO A 55 1.10 28.76 17.91
N GLU A 56 0.97 27.44 18.05
CA GLU A 56 1.77 26.60 18.94
C GLU A 56 3.19 26.30 18.40
N LEU A 57 3.47 26.64 17.13
CA LEU A 57 4.76 26.36 16.47
C LEU A 57 5.74 27.56 16.48
N GLN A 58 5.49 28.63 17.24
CA GLN A 58 6.44 29.73 17.34
C GLN A 58 7.73 29.33 18.07
N PRO A 59 8.92 29.56 17.50
CA PRO A 59 10.18 29.41 18.24
C PRO A 59 10.38 30.58 19.21
N LEU A 60 10.82 30.28 20.43
CA LEU A 60 11.43 31.25 21.36
C LEU A 60 12.72 31.81 20.76
N ALA A 61 12.62 32.82 19.89
CA ALA A 61 13.76 33.55 19.36
C ALA A 61 14.06 34.74 20.28
N ASN A 62 14.82 34.50 21.36
CA ASN A 62 15.66 35.49 22.03
C ASN A 62 16.66 34.80 22.95
N SER A 63 17.92 34.69 22.51
CA SER A 63 19.10 34.87 23.38
C SER A 63 20.40 34.92 22.59
N ASP A 64 21.28 35.78 23.10
CA ASP A 64 22.47 36.33 22.48
C ASP A 64 23.55 35.34 22.05
N THR A 65 24.18 35.69 20.93
CA THR A 65 25.46 35.19 20.44
C THR A 65 26.60 35.66 21.34
N ARG A 66 27.17 34.75 22.14
CA ARG A 66 28.58 34.86 22.56
C ARG A 66 29.32 33.52 22.46
N LEU A 67 30.40 33.58 21.69
CA LEU A 67 31.48 32.62 21.52
C LEU A 67 31.84 31.89 22.82
N LEU A 68 31.84 30.56 22.84
CA LEU A 68 32.71 29.71 23.67
C LEU A 68 32.66 28.24 23.17
N ARG A 69 33.80 27.54 23.37
CA ARG A 69 34.19 26.17 22.94
C ARG A 69 33.09 25.08 22.92
N PRO A 70 33.23 24.03 22.09
CA PRO A 70 32.28 22.92 22.06
C PRO A 70 32.31 22.15 23.39
N PRO A 71 31.18 22.05 24.12
CA PRO A 71 31.11 21.20 25.30
C PRO A 71 31.02 19.74 24.87
N ARG A 72 31.58 18.85 25.70
CA ARG A 72 31.36 17.41 25.60
C ARG A 72 29.85 17.14 25.59
N ARG A 73 29.40 16.33 24.63
CA ARG A 73 28.00 15.90 24.49
C ARG A 73 27.48 15.44 25.86
N PRO A 74 26.46 16.08 26.44
CA PRO A 74 25.75 15.49 27.55
C PRO A 74 25.06 14.22 27.05
N SER A 75 25.18 13.13 27.81
CA SER A 75 24.38 11.93 27.63
C SER A 75 22.91 12.35 27.63
N VAL A 76 22.27 12.34 26.46
CA VAL A 76 20.83 12.55 26.36
C VAL A 76 20.18 11.37 27.07
N GLU A 77 19.69 11.62 28.28
CA GLU A 77 18.86 10.69 29.02
C GLU A 77 17.56 10.56 28.21
N ILE A 78 17.48 9.51 27.39
CA ILE A 78 16.28 9.16 26.63
C ILE A 78 15.23 8.78 27.68
N ARG A 79 14.43 9.75 28.13
CA ARG A 79 13.25 9.47 28.93
C ARG A 79 12.35 8.55 28.10
N PRO A 80 11.95 7.38 28.65
CA PRO A 80 11.04 6.51 27.93
C PRO A 80 9.76 7.31 27.62
N PRO A 81 9.30 7.33 26.36
CA PRO A 81 8.08 8.04 26.01
C PRO A 81 6.94 7.52 26.89
N THR A 82 6.17 8.46 27.46
CA THR A 82 4.97 8.19 28.25
C THR A 82 4.12 7.14 27.53
N PRO A 83 3.53 6.18 28.27
CA PRO A 83 2.72 5.15 27.64
C PRO A 83 1.60 5.82 26.84
N PRO A 84 1.45 5.49 25.55
CA PRO A 84 0.35 6.02 24.77
C PRO A 84 -0.96 5.59 25.45
N PRO A 85 -1.99 6.44 25.45
CA PRO A 85 -3.28 6.10 26.02
C PRO A 85 -3.76 4.77 25.43
N PRO A 86 -4.44 3.91 26.23
CA PRO A 86 -5.02 2.68 25.73
C PRO A 86 -5.94 3.01 24.56
N LEU A 87 -5.82 2.26 23.47
CA LEU A 87 -6.64 2.55 22.30
C LEU A 87 -8.12 2.47 22.67
N PRO A 88 -8.95 3.43 22.23
CA PRO A 88 -10.39 3.25 22.28
C PRO A 88 -10.71 1.96 21.52
N SER A 89 -11.51 1.09 22.13
CA SER A 89 -12.08 -0.08 21.46
C SER A 89 -12.80 0.42 20.20
N MET A 90 -12.20 0.25 19.02
CA MET A 90 -12.53 1.03 17.82
C MET A 90 -13.88 0.66 17.17
N MET A 91 -14.59 -0.31 17.75
CA MET A 91 -15.95 -0.67 17.37
C MET A 91 -16.90 -0.35 18.52
N VAL A 92 -17.27 0.93 18.63
CA VAL A 92 -18.37 1.32 19.52
C VAL A 92 -19.65 1.32 18.69
N VAL A 93 -20.39 0.21 18.79
CA VAL A 93 -21.78 0.15 18.32
C VAL A 93 -22.64 0.88 19.34
N ASN A 94 -23.20 2.01 18.93
CA ASN A 94 -24.04 2.84 19.80
C ASN A 94 -25.41 2.21 20.02
N SER A 95 -25.98 1.62 18.96
CA SER A 95 -27.27 0.95 19.04
C SER A 95 -27.47 0.00 17.86
N VAL A 96 -28.39 -0.95 18.06
CA VAL A 96 -28.81 -1.93 17.07
C VAL A 96 -30.31 -1.79 16.85
N GLY A 97 -30.72 -1.53 15.61
CA GLY A 97 -32.12 -1.55 15.18
C GLY A 97 -32.46 -2.86 14.49
N GLN A 98 -33.74 -3.24 14.49
CA GLN A 98 -34.25 -4.43 13.80
C GLN A 98 -35.31 -4.03 12.78
N ASN A 99 -35.36 -4.72 11.63
CA ASN A 99 -36.38 -4.57 10.58
C ASN A 99 -36.62 -3.11 10.15
N VAL A 100 -35.54 -2.41 9.82
CA VAL A 100 -35.57 -0.98 9.53
C VAL A 100 -35.70 -0.74 8.03
N GLN A 101 -36.68 0.06 7.62
CA GLN A 101 -36.88 0.38 6.20
C GLN A 101 -35.87 1.43 5.71
N VAL A 102 -35.09 1.09 4.68
CA VAL A 102 -34.05 1.96 4.08
C VAL A 102 -34.63 2.75 2.92
N THR A 103 -35.22 2.06 1.94
CA THR A 103 -35.88 2.63 0.77
C THR A 103 -37.29 2.07 0.65
N GLN A 104 -38.02 2.39 -0.42
CA GLN A 104 -39.30 1.71 -0.69
C GLN A 104 -39.14 0.21 -0.98
N ARG A 105 -37.97 -0.21 -1.48
CA ARG A 105 -37.70 -1.59 -1.92
C ARG A 105 -36.81 -2.38 -0.97
N ILE A 106 -36.06 -1.71 -0.09
CA ILE A 106 -35.06 -2.33 0.77
C ILE A 106 -35.40 -2.05 2.24
N SER A 107 -35.48 -3.12 3.02
CA SER A 107 -35.47 -3.14 4.48
C SER A 107 -34.26 -3.91 4.95
N VAL A 108 -33.61 -3.42 6.03
CA VAL A 108 -32.52 -4.14 6.70
C VAL A 108 -33.06 -4.88 7.91
N ASP A 109 -32.68 -6.14 8.06
CA ASP A 109 -33.09 -6.97 9.19
C ASP A 109 -32.41 -6.48 10.47
N THR A 110 -31.13 -6.11 10.37
CA THR A 110 -30.36 -5.53 11.46
C THR A 110 -29.64 -4.27 10.99
N LEU A 111 -29.76 -3.19 11.77
CA LEU A 111 -29.08 -1.91 11.53
C LEU A 111 -28.11 -1.61 12.68
N PHE A 112 -26.82 -1.66 12.42
CA PHE A 112 -25.79 -1.21 13.35
C PHE A 112 -25.55 0.29 13.20
N ARG A 113 -25.57 1.04 14.31
CA ARG A 113 -25.24 2.46 14.34
C ARG A 113 -23.92 2.66 15.06
N TYR A 114 -22.96 3.31 14.39
CA TYR A 114 -21.60 3.48 14.89
C TYR A 114 -21.35 4.90 15.37
N ALA A 115 -20.50 5.04 16.38
CA ALA A 115 -20.00 6.34 16.84
C ALA A 115 -19.14 7.04 15.76
N PRO A 116 -19.01 8.38 15.82
CA PRO A 116 -18.05 9.11 15.00
C PRO A 116 -16.64 8.52 15.11
N GLY A 117 -15.97 8.36 13.96
CA GLY A 117 -14.62 7.80 13.88
C GLY A 117 -14.52 6.27 13.99
N ALA A 118 -15.65 5.55 14.05
CA ALA A 118 -15.65 4.09 14.05
C ALA A 118 -15.05 3.51 12.75
N VAL A 119 -14.26 2.44 12.90
CA VAL A 119 -13.56 1.76 11.81
C VAL A 119 -14.07 0.33 11.71
N ILE A 120 -14.44 -0.09 10.49
CA ILE A 120 -14.88 -1.46 10.19
C ILE A 120 -14.15 -1.94 8.95
N GLU A 121 -13.43 -3.03 9.07
CA GLU A 121 -12.73 -3.66 7.95
C GLU A 121 -13.58 -4.75 7.27
N TYR A 122 -14.38 -5.46 8.07
CA TYR A 122 -15.21 -6.59 7.64
C TYR A 122 -16.66 -6.36 8.08
N PRO A 123 -17.46 -5.59 7.30
CA PRO A 123 -18.87 -5.43 7.59
C PRO A 123 -19.57 -6.79 7.56
N GLN A 124 -20.52 -6.98 8.47
CA GLN A 124 -21.32 -8.21 8.55
C GLN A 124 -22.32 -8.24 7.39
N THR A 125 -22.55 -9.42 6.83
CA THR A 125 -23.58 -9.67 5.82
C THR A 125 -24.62 -10.66 6.32
N SER A 126 -25.62 -10.95 5.49
CA SER A 126 -26.64 -11.96 5.75
C SER A 126 -26.83 -12.82 4.49
N VAL A 127 -27.17 -14.10 4.67
CA VAL A 127 -27.41 -15.03 3.56
C VAL A 127 -28.64 -14.60 2.78
N ASP A 128 -29.77 -14.45 3.47
CA ASP A 128 -31.08 -14.18 2.87
C ASP A 128 -31.55 -12.73 3.05
N GLY A 129 -30.84 -11.99 3.91
CA GLY A 129 -31.28 -10.71 4.45
C GLY A 129 -30.40 -9.53 4.08
N TYR A 130 -30.71 -8.37 4.66
CA TYR A 130 -29.92 -7.15 4.51
C TYR A 130 -29.43 -6.67 5.88
N ILE A 131 -28.13 -6.40 5.97
CA ILE A 131 -27.51 -5.80 7.16
C ILE A 131 -27.13 -4.37 6.84
N GLY A 132 -27.57 -3.43 7.66
CA GLY A 132 -27.23 -2.01 7.57
C GLY A 132 -26.12 -1.62 8.54
N HIS A 133 -25.18 -0.82 8.08
CA HIS A 133 -24.13 -0.18 8.87
C HIS A 133 -24.20 1.33 8.66
N LEU A 134 -24.67 2.06 9.66
CA LEU A 134 -24.83 3.51 9.63
C LEU A 134 -23.68 4.17 10.39
N PHE A 135 -22.88 4.96 9.67
CA PHE A 135 -21.74 5.69 10.20
C PHE A 135 -22.10 7.16 10.36
N THR A 136 -21.79 7.73 11.52
CA THR A 136 -21.77 9.18 11.73
C THR A 136 -20.39 9.72 11.39
N LEU A 137 -20.32 10.78 10.58
CA LEU A 137 -19.09 11.41 10.13
C LEU A 137 -18.97 12.84 10.67
N ASP A 138 -17.77 13.37 10.65
CA ASP A 138 -17.53 14.79 10.86
C ASP A 138 -17.83 15.54 9.54
N PRO A 139 -18.77 16.52 9.52
CA PRO A 139 -19.05 17.29 8.32
C PRO A 139 -17.89 18.21 7.91
N THR A 140 -16.97 18.54 8.82
CA THR A 140 -15.79 19.37 8.53
C THR A 140 -14.61 18.57 7.97
N ASP A 141 -14.55 17.28 8.29
CA ASP A 141 -13.53 16.33 7.82
C ASP A 141 -14.22 15.12 7.20
N TRP A 142 -14.87 15.34 6.04
CA TRP A 142 -15.67 14.31 5.37
C TRP A 142 -14.80 13.19 4.79
N ARG A 143 -14.53 12.19 5.64
CA ARG A 143 -13.78 11.01 5.28
C ARG A 143 -14.75 9.86 5.02
N ASN A 144 -14.97 9.56 3.74
CA ASN A 144 -15.84 8.45 3.37
C ASN A 144 -15.28 7.14 3.97
N PRO A 145 -16.07 6.45 4.81
CA PRO A 145 -15.63 5.24 5.46
C PRO A 145 -15.28 4.14 4.45
N ILE A 146 -15.89 4.07 3.28
CA ILE A 146 -15.48 3.08 2.27
C ILE A 146 -14.14 3.45 1.62
N ALA A 147 -13.95 4.72 1.27
CA ALA A 147 -12.71 5.17 0.63
C ALA A 147 -11.51 5.06 1.59
N MET A 148 -11.74 5.35 2.89
CA MET A 148 -10.71 5.32 3.93
C MET A 148 -10.57 3.99 4.66
N LEU A 149 -11.67 3.29 4.98
CA LEU A 149 -11.66 2.16 5.92
C LEU A 149 -11.26 0.83 5.32
N SER A 150 -10.74 0.81 4.09
CA SER A 150 -10.03 -0.38 3.63
C SER A 150 -10.89 -1.64 3.75
N PHE A 151 -12.21 -1.53 3.47
CA PHE A 151 -13.12 -2.67 3.53
C PHE A 151 -12.43 -3.80 2.78
N ALA A 152 -12.11 -4.86 3.50
CA ALA A 152 -11.22 -5.88 2.96
C ALA A 152 -11.86 -6.56 1.73
N TYR A 153 -13.20 -6.53 1.68
CA TYR A 153 -14.02 -7.00 0.56
C TYR A 153 -14.12 -6.03 -0.62
N SER A 154 -13.69 -4.76 -0.51
CA SER A 154 -13.73 -3.79 -1.61
C SER A 154 -12.36 -3.70 -2.29
N LEU A 155 -12.10 -4.55 -3.28
CA LEU A 155 -10.79 -4.67 -3.94
C LEU A 155 -10.62 -3.83 -5.21
N GLY A 156 -11.47 -2.82 -5.44
CA GLY A 156 -11.30 -1.86 -6.53
C GLY A 156 -12.49 -1.82 -7.50
N PRO A 157 -12.36 -1.06 -8.61
CA PRO A 157 -13.40 -0.93 -9.62
C PRO A 157 -13.78 -2.27 -10.27
N PRO A 158 -14.96 -2.35 -10.90
CA PRO A 158 -15.90 -1.28 -11.21
C PRO A 158 -16.79 -0.96 -10.01
N ASN A 159 -16.80 0.32 -9.69
CA ASN A 159 -17.82 0.89 -8.84
C ASN A 159 -18.89 1.43 -9.78
N GLY A 160 -20.11 0.88 -9.69
CA GLY A 160 -21.25 1.45 -10.38
C GLY A 160 -21.88 2.50 -9.47
N SER A 161 -22.14 3.70 -9.99
CA SER A 161 -23.06 4.64 -9.34
C SER A 161 -24.41 4.59 -10.05
N ALA A 162 -25.50 4.61 -9.29
CA ALA A 162 -26.80 4.91 -9.89
C ALA A 162 -26.75 6.31 -10.52
N ARG A 163 -27.34 6.47 -11.70
CA ARG A 163 -27.42 7.78 -12.39
C ARG A 163 -28.47 8.72 -11.80
N GLU A 164 -29.37 8.17 -11.00
CA GLU A 164 -30.49 8.90 -10.40
C GLU A 164 -30.30 9.04 -8.89
N ASP A 165 -30.76 10.16 -8.36
CA ASP A 165 -30.73 10.42 -6.92
C ASP A 165 -31.66 9.46 -6.19
N VAL A 166 -31.14 8.82 -5.15
CA VAL A 166 -31.89 7.90 -4.30
C VAL A 166 -32.17 8.56 -2.96
N TYR A 167 -33.41 8.47 -2.49
CA TYR A 167 -33.82 9.02 -1.19
C TYR A 167 -33.83 7.92 -0.13
N CYS A 168 -32.83 7.96 0.76
CA CYS A 168 -32.72 7.03 1.89
C CYS A 168 -33.49 7.56 3.11
N ARG A 169 -34.32 6.70 3.73
CA ARG A 169 -35.08 7.07 4.95
C ARG A 169 -34.21 7.23 6.19
N LEU A 170 -33.02 6.64 6.17
CA LEU A 170 -32.06 6.68 7.28
C LEU A 170 -31.08 7.85 7.20
N LEU A 171 -31.16 8.64 6.14
CA LEU A 171 -30.33 9.81 5.90
C LEU A 171 -31.21 11.06 5.83
N PRO A 172 -31.91 11.45 6.92
CA PRO A 172 -32.63 12.71 6.96
C PRO A 172 -31.68 13.88 7.23
N ASN A 173 -32.07 15.07 6.77
CA ASN A 173 -31.46 16.33 7.22
C ASN A 173 -31.83 16.64 8.68
N SER A 174 -31.30 17.75 9.20
CA SER A 174 -31.60 18.26 10.56
C SER A 174 -33.08 18.51 10.83
N HIS A 175 -33.90 18.68 9.79
CA HIS A 175 -35.35 18.89 9.87
C HIS A 175 -36.17 17.59 9.73
N GLY A 176 -35.53 16.43 9.55
CA GLY A 176 -36.20 15.15 9.35
C GLY A 176 -36.62 14.87 7.89
N HIS A 177 -36.32 15.77 6.95
CA HIS A 177 -36.61 15.57 5.52
C HIS A 177 -35.54 14.70 4.87
N ARG A 178 -35.95 13.88 3.89
CA ARG A 178 -35.02 13.01 3.15
C ARG A 178 -34.11 13.85 2.26
N VAL A 179 -32.82 13.52 2.21
CA VAL A 179 -31.85 14.16 1.31
C VAL A 179 -31.56 13.26 0.10
N PRO A 180 -31.26 13.85 -1.07
CA PRO A 180 -30.77 13.09 -2.21
C PRO A 180 -29.41 12.45 -1.89
N CYS A 181 -29.26 11.19 -2.29
CA CYS A 181 -28.04 10.41 -2.06
C CYS A 181 -27.58 9.75 -3.36
N ILE A 182 -26.25 9.61 -3.49
CA ILE A 182 -25.59 8.78 -4.48
C ILE A 182 -25.59 7.35 -3.95
N GLU A 183 -26.16 6.41 -4.73
CA GLU A 183 -26.01 4.98 -4.50
C GLU A 183 -24.79 4.45 -5.26
N THR A 184 -23.83 3.89 -4.53
CA THR A 184 -22.66 3.21 -5.11
C THR A 184 -22.72 1.71 -4.81
N HIS A 185 -22.42 0.89 -5.80
CA HIS A 185 -22.33 -0.56 -5.68
C HIS A 185 -20.88 -1.00 -5.63
N LEU A 186 -20.56 -1.84 -4.64
CA LEU A 186 -19.30 -2.55 -4.56
C LEU A 186 -19.59 -4.04 -4.65
N THR A 187 -18.90 -4.67 -5.59
CA THR A 187 -18.79 -6.12 -5.72
C THR A 187 -17.32 -6.35 -6.08
N TRP A 188 -16.73 -7.47 -5.65
CA TRP A 188 -15.66 -8.23 -6.34
C TRP A 188 -14.53 -8.72 -5.43
N CYS A 189 -14.10 -9.95 -5.71
CA CYS A 189 -12.84 -10.50 -5.25
C CYS A 189 -12.07 -11.00 -6.48
N LYS A 190 -10.81 -10.61 -6.63
CA LYS A 190 -9.90 -11.22 -7.60
C LYS A 190 -9.05 -12.26 -6.88
N VAL A 191 -8.94 -13.46 -7.42
CA VAL A 191 -8.09 -14.54 -6.87
C VAL A 191 -7.06 -15.01 -7.87
N CYS A 192 -5.98 -15.59 -7.36
CA CYS A 192 -5.03 -16.29 -8.21
C CYS A 192 -5.71 -17.54 -8.77
N PRO A 193 -5.66 -17.79 -10.10
CA PRO A 193 -6.20 -19.01 -10.70
C PRO A 193 -5.54 -20.29 -10.19
N TYR A 194 -4.29 -20.19 -9.76
CA TYR A 194 -3.48 -21.31 -9.27
C TYR A 194 -3.64 -21.57 -7.77
N GLY A 195 -4.43 -20.75 -7.05
CA GLY A 195 -4.77 -21.05 -5.66
C GLY A 195 -5.77 -22.21 -5.56
N ASP A 196 -5.93 -22.78 -4.37
CA ASP A 196 -6.90 -23.86 -4.09
C ASP A 196 -8.36 -23.38 -4.20
N VAL A 197 -8.86 -23.21 -5.43
CA VAL A 197 -10.18 -22.63 -5.75
C VAL A 197 -11.33 -23.39 -5.07
N ASP A 198 -11.16 -24.67 -4.78
CA ASP A 198 -12.19 -25.46 -4.10
C ASP A 198 -12.19 -25.20 -2.59
N GLY A 199 -11.03 -25.07 -1.96
CA GLY A 199 -10.90 -24.52 -0.61
C GLY A 199 -11.38 -23.06 -0.50
N LEU A 200 -11.33 -22.30 -1.60
CA LEU A 200 -11.81 -20.91 -1.66
C LEU A 200 -13.34 -20.77 -1.56
N LYS A 201 -14.14 -21.82 -1.77
CA LYS A 201 -15.62 -21.71 -1.86
C LYS A 201 -16.36 -21.65 -0.52
N GLN A 202 -15.66 -21.70 0.61
CA GLN A 202 -16.33 -21.68 1.92
C GLN A 202 -17.14 -20.40 2.11
N SER A 203 -18.45 -20.57 2.30
CA SER A 203 -19.37 -19.45 2.47
C SER A 203 -19.19 -18.79 3.84
N HIS A 204 -19.18 -17.46 3.89
CA HIS A 204 -19.13 -16.71 5.15
C HIS A 204 -19.94 -15.40 5.08
N CYS A 205 -20.52 -15.01 6.23
CA CYS A 205 -21.23 -13.73 6.40
C CYS A 205 -20.56 -12.81 7.44
N THR A 206 -19.56 -13.32 8.15
CA THR A 206 -18.78 -12.59 9.14
C THR A 206 -17.32 -13.01 9.04
N ALA A 207 -16.41 -12.10 9.40
CA ALA A 207 -15.00 -12.41 9.59
C ALA A 207 -14.69 -12.29 11.08
N SER A 208 -14.90 -13.38 11.83
CA SER A 208 -14.49 -13.40 13.24
C SER A 208 -12.97 -13.33 13.36
N ARG A 209 -12.47 -12.95 14.54
CA ARG A 209 -11.04 -12.89 14.80
C ARG A 209 -10.37 -14.26 14.62
N GLU A 210 -11.07 -15.34 14.96
CA GLU A 210 -10.62 -16.71 14.84
C GLU A 210 -10.51 -17.11 13.36
N LEU A 211 -11.51 -16.76 12.54
CA LEU A 211 -11.48 -17.00 11.10
C LEU A 211 -10.35 -16.20 10.42
N LEU A 212 -10.12 -14.95 10.84
CA LEU A 212 -9.01 -14.13 10.36
C LEU A 212 -7.64 -14.72 10.75
N LYS A 213 -7.50 -15.23 11.98
CA LYS A 213 -6.29 -15.93 12.43
C LYS A 213 -6.06 -17.20 11.61
N ALA A 214 -7.11 -17.97 11.34
CA ALA A 214 -7.02 -19.19 10.52
C ALA A 214 -6.63 -18.85 9.08
N ALA A 215 -7.25 -17.83 8.48
CA ALA A 215 -6.91 -17.35 7.14
C ALA A 215 -5.45 -16.87 7.08
N LEU A 216 -5.01 -16.07 8.07
CA LEU A 216 -3.62 -15.62 8.16
C LEU A 216 -2.65 -16.78 8.34
N ALA A 217 -2.96 -17.75 9.22
CA ALA A 217 -2.12 -18.92 9.43
C ALA A 217 -2.00 -19.76 8.15
N HIS A 218 -3.12 -19.94 7.42
CA HIS A 218 -3.12 -20.60 6.12
C HIS A 218 -2.25 -19.84 5.12
N THR A 219 -2.44 -18.52 4.96
CA THR A 219 -1.61 -17.71 4.07
C THR A 219 -0.13 -17.76 4.45
N LEU A 220 0.20 -17.70 5.75
CA LEU A 220 1.57 -17.80 6.23
C LEU A 220 2.16 -19.18 6.00
N ASP A 221 1.38 -20.26 6.14
CA ASP A 221 1.82 -21.61 5.83
C ASP A 221 2.04 -21.77 4.32
N THR A 222 1.16 -21.25 3.47
CA THR A 222 1.36 -21.20 2.02
C THR A 222 2.64 -20.45 1.66
N ILE A 223 2.80 -19.23 2.20
CA ILE A 223 3.99 -18.40 2.00
C ILE A 223 5.23 -19.12 2.54
N GLN A 224 5.14 -19.75 3.71
CA GLN A 224 6.26 -20.44 4.32
C GLN A 224 6.64 -21.69 3.53
N ARG A 225 5.69 -22.47 3.01
CA ARG A 225 5.98 -23.61 2.13
C ARG A 225 6.68 -23.16 0.87
N GLN A 226 6.16 -22.12 0.20
CA GLN A 226 6.83 -21.46 -0.91
C GLN A 226 8.26 -21.03 -0.54
N PHE A 227 8.44 -20.40 0.63
CA PHE A 227 9.77 -19.99 1.09
C PHE A 227 10.68 -21.16 1.45
N THR A 228 10.19 -22.20 2.13
CA THR A 228 11.00 -23.36 2.54
C THR A 228 11.38 -24.25 1.38
N GLN A 229 10.52 -24.41 0.38
CA GLN A 229 10.91 -25.07 -0.87
C GLN A 229 11.87 -24.18 -1.67
N SER A 230 11.72 -22.86 -1.54
CA SER A 230 12.70 -21.88 -2.03
C SER A 230 13.93 -21.73 -1.12
N THR A 231 14.13 -22.45 0.00
CA THR A 231 15.31 -22.23 0.89
C THR A 231 16.66 -22.67 0.32
N GLY A 232 16.70 -23.17 -0.93
CA GLY A 232 17.93 -23.13 -1.75
C GLY A 232 18.32 -21.70 -2.20
N TYR A 233 17.41 -20.74 -2.06
CA TYR A 233 17.52 -19.36 -2.51
C TYR A 233 17.20 -18.38 -1.37
N PRO A 234 17.87 -17.21 -1.32
CA PRO A 234 17.54 -16.17 -0.36
C PRO A 234 16.35 -15.35 -0.79
N GLU A 235 15.52 -15.16 0.22
CA GLU A 235 14.30 -14.38 0.38
C GLU A 235 14.35 -12.87 0.00
N ASN A 236 15.09 -12.44 -1.02
CA ASN A 236 15.14 -11.03 -1.41
C ASN A 236 14.59 -10.85 -2.84
N PRO A 237 13.28 -10.72 -3.05
CA PRO A 237 12.78 -10.05 -4.24
C PRO A 237 13.43 -8.66 -4.27
N ILE A 238 14.08 -8.32 -5.38
CA ILE A 238 14.73 -7.04 -5.58
C ILE A 238 13.62 -5.98 -5.68
N PHE A 239 13.18 -5.45 -4.54
CA PHE A 239 12.24 -4.34 -4.47
C PHE A 239 13.03 -3.04 -4.59
N LEU A 240 12.86 -2.33 -5.71
CA LEU A 240 13.59 -1.11 -6.01
C LEU A 240 12.65 0.05 -6.27
N ASP A 241 12.89 1.12 -5.52
CA ASP A 241 12.24 2.41 -5.66
C ASP A 241 13.37 3.40 -6.02
N SER A 242 13.58 3.63 -7.32
CA SER A 242 14.59 4.60 -7.81
C SER A 242 13.88 5.67 -8.62
N ALA A 243 13.91 6.90 -8.08
CA ALA A 243 13.24 8.09 -8.63
C ALA A 243 14.14 8.91 -9.58
N LEU A 244 14.83 8.25 -10.51
CA LEU A 244 15.62 8.94 -11.54
C LEU A 244 14.95 8.81 -12.91
N GLN A 245 14.95 9.90 -13.68
CA GLN A 245 14.43 9.93 -15.04
C GLN A 245 15.24 8.96 -15.91
N ALA A 246 14.66 7.79 -16.19
CA ALA A 246 15.27 6.77 -17.01
C ALA A 246 15.37 7.24 -18.46
N GLN A 247 16.47 6.92 -19.15
CA GLN A 247 16.46 6.96 -20.60
C GLN A 247 15.51 5.88 -21.10
N GLU A 248 14.72 6.22 -22.11
CA GLU A 248 13.78 5.29 -22.72
C GLU A 248 14.58 4.15 -23.39
N THR A 249 14.46 2.94 -22.84
CA THR A 249 15.09 1.77 -23.43
C THR A 249 14.36 1.45 -24.74
N GLN A 250 15.09 1.41 -25.84
CA GLN A 250 14.53 1.12 -27.16
C GLN A 250 14.51 -0.40 -27.35
N TYR A 251 13.32 -0.94 -27.63
CA TYR A 251 13.08 -2.36 -27.88
C TYR A 251 12.85 -2.58 -29.38
N TYR A 252 13.39 -3.65 -29.95
CA TYR A 252 13.26 -3.95 -31.38
C TYR A 252 12.87 -5.41 -31.63
N GLY A 253 12.10 -5.65 -32.70
CA GLY A 253 11.72 -6.99 -33.15
C GLY A 253 10.90 -7.76 -32.11
N GLU A 254 11.25 -9.04 -31.92
CA GLU A 254 10.61 -9.95 -30.96
C GLU A 254 10.64 -9.41 -29.51
N GLU A 255 11.67 -8.65 -29.14
CA GLU A 255 11.79 -8.04 -27.80
C GLU A 255 10.68 -7.00 -27.56
N ALA A 256 10.30 -6.24 -28.59
CA ALA A 256 9.23 -5.25 -28.50
C ALA A 256 7.86 -5.92 -28.35
N GLU A 257 7.61 -7.00 -29.10
CA GLU A 257 6.37 -7.79 -29.03
C GLU A 257 6.22 -8.47 -27.66
N ASN A 258 7.30 -9.10 -27.16
CA ASN A 258 7.32 -9.71 -25.83
C ASN A 258 7.05 -8.69 -24.72
N ARG A 259 7.62 -7.48 -24.84
CA ARG A 259 7.36 -6.39 -23.89
C ARG A 259 5.92 -5.92 -23.93
N GLU A 260 5.33 -5.76 -25.11
CA GLU A 260 3.92 -5.38 -25.24
C GLU A 260 3.00 -6.44 -24.62
N ALA A 261 3.25 -7.72 -24.91
CA ALA A 261 2.53 -8.84 -24.31
C ALA A 261 2.67 -8.85 -22.78
N TRP A 262 3.88 -8.59 -22.26
CA TRP A 262 4.14 -8.49 -20.82
C TRP A 262 3.40 -7.32 -20.17
N LEU A 263 3.42 -6.13 -20.78
CA LEU A 263 2.68 -4.96 -20.29
C LEU A 263 1.17 -5.25 -20.27
N GLN A 264 0.66 -5.93 -21.31
CA GLN A 264 -0.73 -6.36 -21.35
C GLN A 264 -1.04 -7.40 -20.26
N GLN A 265 -0.13 -8.33 -20.00
CA GLN A 265 -0.25 -9.30 -18.90
C GLN A 265 -0.23 -8.63 -17.53
N GLN A 266 0.65 -7.66 -17.30
CA GLN A 266 0.68 -6.85 -16.08
C GLN A 266 -0.62 -6.07 -15.92
N GLU A 267 -1.14 -5.47 -17.00
CA GLU A 267 -2.44 -4.79 -16.98
C GLU A 267 -3.57 -5.74 -16.57
N ASN A 268 -3.59 -6.95 -17.13
CA ASN A 268 -4.57 -7.98 -16.78
C ASN A 268 -4.41 -8.47 -15.33
N ALA A 269 -3.19 -8.54 -14.82
CA ALA A 269 -2.89 -8.93 -13.44
C ALA A 269 -3.22 -7.82 -12.43
N ARG A 270 -3.35 -6.56 -12.85
CA ARG A 270 -3.65 -5.44 -11.96
C ARG A 270 -5.05 -5.54 -11.38
N ARG A 271 -5.16 -5.24 -10.08
CA ARG A 271 -6.42 -5.26 -9.32
C ARG A 271 -7.19 -3.94 -9.45
N GLY A 272 -7.16 -3.33 -10.65
CA GLY A 272 -7.69 -1.97 -10.84
C GLY A 272 -6.91 -0.89 -10.09
N HIS A 273 -5.68 -1.19 -9.65
CA HIS A 273 -4.75 -0.20 -9.12
C HIS A 273 -4.13 0.56 -10.27
N ASP A 274 -3.91 1.87 -10.10
CA ASP A 274 -3.17 2.70 -11.04
C ASP A 274 -1.75 2.15 -11.27
N PRO A 275 -1.17 2.38 -12.46
CA PRO A 275 0.15 1.85 -12.77
C PRO A 275 1.09 2.60 -11.84
N LYS A 276 1.87 1.86 -11.05
CA LYS A 276 3.00 2.52 -10.41
C LYS A 276 3.98 2.86 -11.53
N PRO A 277 4.61 4.05 -11.51
CA PRO A 277 5.70 4.32 -12.42
C PRO A 277 6.75 3.24 -12.21
N THR A 278 6.96 2.39 -13.22
CA THR A 278 8.00 1.38 -13.22
C THR A 278 9.22 1.94 -13.92
N CYS A 279 10.39 1.51 -13.45
CA CYS A 279 11.62 1.69 -14.20
C CYS A 279 11.50 0.95 -15.55
N GLN A 280 11.83 1.62 -16.66
CA GLN A 280 11.85 1.01 -18.00
C GLN A 280 13.20 0.32 -18.34
N GLY A 281 14.16 0.39 -17.43
CA GLY A 281 15.52 -0.07 -17.64
C GLY A 281 15.66 -1.58 -17.57
N ARG A 282 16.43 -2.14 -18.50
CA ARG A 282 16.72 -3.57 -18.58
C ARG A 282 17.55 -4.05 -17.40
N ILE A 283 17.13 -5.14 -16.77
CA ILE A 283 17.92 -5.83 -15.74
C ILE A 283 18.93 -6.74 -16.45
N LEU A 284 20.20 -6.62 -16.07
CA LEU A 284 21.31 -7.36 -16.64
C LEU A 284 22.03 -8.11 -15.52
N PHE A 285 22.25 -9.40 -15.73
CA PHE A 285 23.16 -10.19 -14.91
C PHE A 285 24.55 -10.14 -15.53
N ASP A 286 25.56 -9.81 -14.74
CA ASP A 286 26.92 -9.58 -15.21
C ASP A 286 27.93 -9.98 -14.12
N TYR A 287 29.20 -10.08 -14.49
CA TYR A 287 30.29 -10.41 -13.56
C TYR A 287 31.27 -9.25 -13.49
N ASP A 288 31.70 -8.91 -12.27
CA ASP A 288 32.73 -7.90 -12.11
C ASP A 288 34.11 -8.44 -12.54
N LYS A 289 35.12 -7.56 -12.52
CA LYS A 289 36.51 -7.93 -12.84
C LYS A 289 37.11 -8.99 -11.91
N HIS A 290 36.44 -9.34 -10.82
CA HIS A 290 36.84 -10.36 -9.86
C HIS A 290 36.01 -11.63 -10.00
N GLY A 291 35.16 -11.74 -11.03
CA GLY A 291 34.27 -12.88 -11.24
C GLY A 291 33.08 -12.91 -10.28
N LYS A 292 32.78 -11.81 -9.58
CA LYS A 292 31.62 -11.74 -8.69
C LYS A 292 30.38 -11.32 -9.47
N ALA A 293 29.36 -12.17 -9.44
CA ALA A 293 28.07 -11.89 -10.05
C ALA A 293 27.39 -10.65 -9.43
N PHE A 294 26.77 -9.84 -10.27
CA PHE A 294 25.95 -8.70 -9.87
C PHE A 294 24.80 -8.49 -10.86
N VAL A 295 23.74 -7.87 -10.37
CA VAL A 295 22.58 -7.49 -11.19
C VAL A 295 22.58 -5.98 -11.36
N ARG A 296 22.49 -5.46 -12.59
CA ARG A 296 22.39 -4.01 -12.84
C ARG A 296 21.18 -3.66 -13.70
N SER A 297 20.61 -2.48 -13.46
CA SER A 297 19.73 -1.82 -14.44
C SER A 297 20.55 -0.74 -15.14
N ALA A 298 20.40 -0.59 -16.45
CA ALA A 298 21.26 0.22 -17.32
C ALA A 298 21.69 1.57 -16.72
N ASP A 299 20.79 2.28 -16.03
CA ASP A 299 21.01 3.68 -15.68
C ASP A 299 21.04 4.02 -14.17
N HIS A 300 20.62 3.14 -13.27
CA HIS A 300 20.42 3.55 -11.86
C HIS A 300 20.43 2.42 -10.83
N LEU A 301 20.79 1.19 -11.21
CA LEU A 301 20.93 0.10 -10.25
C LEU A 301 22.19 -0.70 -10.53
N VAL A 302 22.98 -0.94 -9.48
CA VAL A 302 23.93 -2.03 -9.44
C VAL A 302 23.80 -2.72 -8.08
N ASN A 303 23.44 -3.99 -8.08
CA ASN A 303 23.25 -4.82 -6.91
C ASN A 303 24.27 -5.97 -6.89
N TYR A 304 25.28 -5.84 -6.02
CA TYR A 304 26.30 -6.86 -5.79
C TYR A 304 25.90 -7.95 -4.80
N ASP A 305 24.66 -7.93 -4.31
CA ASP A 305 24.14 -8.97 -3.41
C ASP A 305 23.94 -10.29 -4.14
N ALA A 306 23.83 -10.31 -5.49
CA ALA A 306 23.79 -11.54 -6.28
C ALA A 306 24.96 -12.46 -5.91
N GLY A 307 26.20 -11.98 -6.06
CA GLY A 307 27.43 -12.68 -5.69
C GLY A 307 27.75 -12.72 -4.20
N SER A 308 26.83 -12.38 -3.30
CA SER A 308 27.09 -12.42 -1.85
C SER A 308 26.95 -13.82 -1.23
N GLY A 309 26.71 -14.85 -2.06
CA GLY A 309 26.32 -16.20 -1.60
C GLY A 309 24.92 -16.22 -1.01
N LEU A 310 24.19 -15.12 -1.19
CA LEU A 310 22.76 -15.14 -1.06
C LEU A 310 22.27 -15.99 -2.24
N TYR A 311 22.24 -15.47 -3.46
CA TYR A 311 21.52 -16.14 -4.54
C TYR A 311 22.28 -17.36 -5.08
N ASP A 312 21.54 -18.37 -5.55
CA ASP A 312 22.12 -19.41 -6.40
C ASP A 312 22.47 -18.77 -7.75
N ILE A 313 23.77 -18.69 -8.01
CA ILE A 313 24.32 -18.02 -9.19
C ILE A 313 24.00 -18.80 -10.44
N ASP A 314 24.05 -20.13 -10.38
CA ASP A 314 23.80 -21.02 -11.51
C ASP A 314 22.35 -20.89 -11.98
N TYR A 315 21.42 -20.74 -11.03
CA TYR A 315 20.02 -20.47 -11.35
C TYR A 315 19.76 -19.08 -11.90
N LEU A 316 20.37 -18.04 -11.32
CA LEU A 316 20.24 -16.70 -11.89
C LEU A 316 20.82 -16.68 -13.30
N GLU A 317 21.96 -17.32 -13.51
CA GLU A 317 22.56 -17.49 -14.83
C GLU A 317 21.59 -18.20 -15.78
N ALA A 318 21.10 -19.40 -15.43
CA ALA A 318 20.12 -20.13 -16.22
C ALA A 318 18.87 -19.28 -16.53
N LEU A 319 18.34 -18.57 -15.53
CA LEU A 319 17.17 -17.70 -15.67
C LEU A 319 17.45 -16.48 -16.56
N PHE A 320 18.66 -15.92 -16.54
CA PHE A 320 19.06 -14.75 -17.35
C PHE A 320 19.59 -15.12 -18.75
N PHE A 321 19.90 -16.39 -18.99
CA PHE A 321 20.26 -16.93 -20.30
C PHE A 321 19.15 -17.76 -20.97
N GLY A 322 18.02 -17.95 -20.30
CA GLY A 322 16.89 -18.71 -20.84
C GLY A 322 17.16 -20.21 -20.92
N ASP A 323 18.07 -20.72 -20.09
CA ASP A 323 18.38 -22.14 -19.98
C ASP A 323 17.30 -22.84 -19.14
N GLN A 324 16.24 -23.23 -19.82
CA GLN A 324 15.09 -23.86 -19.18
C GLN A 324 15.41 -25.23 -18.59
N GLU A 325 16.29 -26.02 -19.22
CA GLU A 325 16.69 -27.34 -18.73
C GLU A 325 17.45 -27.22 -17.40
N GLU A 326 18.39 -26.27 -17.31
CA GLU A 326 19.15 -26.04 -16.09
C GLU A 326 18.26 -25.44 -14.98
N THR A 327 17.37 -24.52 -15.33
CA THR A 327 16.36 -23.96 -14.41
C THR A 327 15.53 -25.08 -13.79
N GLU A 328 14.97 -25.97 -14.62
CA GLU A 328 14.15 -27.12 -14.18
C GLU A 328 14.97 -28.12 -13.37
N ARG A 329 16.23 -28.38 -13.75
CA ARG A 329 17.13 -29.28 -13.02
C ARG A 329 17.41 -28.76 -11.61
N ILE A 330 17.71 -27.47 -11.46
CA ILE A 330 17.99 -26.87 -10.15
C ILE A 330 16.72 -26.87 -9.30
N GLU A 331 15.56 -26.50 -9.87
CA GLU A 331 14.26 -26.52 -9.18
C GLU A 331 13.85 -27.93 -8.72
N ALA A 332 14.04 -28.94 -9.57
CA ALA A 332 13.80 -30.33 -9.21
C ALA A 332 14.70 -30.80 -8.06
N SER A 333 15.94 -30.29 -7.98
CA SER A 333 16.88 -30.63 -6.92
C SER A 333 16.49 -30.08 -5.54
N VAL A 334 15.73 -28.98 -5.51
CA VAL A 334 15.21 -28.36 -4.28
C VAL A 334 13.79 -28.82 -3.94
N GLY A 335 13.22 -29.73 -4.73
CA GLY A 335 11.88 -30.28 -4.51
C GLY A 335 10.75 -29.33 -4.96
N LEU A 336 11.04 -28.34 -5.79
CA LEU A 336 10.05 -27.53 -6.49
C LEU A 336 9.60 -28.31 -7.73
N ARG A 337 8.76 -29.33 -7.54
CA ARG A 337 8.22 -30.09 -8.66
C ARG A 337 7.02 -29.36 -9.26
N PRO A 338 6.95 -29.22 -10.60
CA PRO A 338 5.78 -28.68 -11.27
C PRO A 338 4.51 -29.45 -10.86
N GLY A 339 3.50 -28.72 -10.36
CA GLY A 339 2.17 -29.26 -10.05
C GLY A 339 1.90 -29.82 -8.64
N GLU A 340 2.90 -29.92 -7.74
CA GLU A 340 2.65 -30.28 -6.33
C GLU A 340 2.58 -29.06 -5.39
N ASP A 341 2.97 -27.89 -5.89
CA ASP A 341 2.99 -26.64 -5.13
C ASP A 341 1.70 -25.83 -5.27
N LEU A 342 1.29 -25.20 -4.17
CA LEU A 342 -0.04 -24.60 -3.96
C LEU A 342 -0.33 -23.34 -4.81
N CYS A 343 0.56 -22.97 -5.73
CA CYS A 343 0.34 -22.01 -6.80
C CYS A 343 1.56 -21.98 -7.72
N ASP A 344 1.69 -23.01 -8.56
CA ASP A 344 2.68 -23.02 -9.64
C ASP A 344 2.30 -21.94 -10.67
N HIS A 345 2.93 -20.77 -10.53
CA HIS A 345 2.76 -19.64 -11.42
C HIS A 345 3.51 -19.88 -12.74
N ARG A 346 3.28 -21.03 -13.38
CA ARG A 346 3.86 -21.37 -14.67
C ARG A 346 2.80 -21.40 -15.76
N ASP A 347 3.20 -21.01 -16.96
CA ASP A 347 2.36 -21.20 -18.14
C ASP A 347 2.35 -22.67 -18.59
N THR A 348 1.64 -22.97 -19.67
CA THR A 348 1.57 -24.34 -20.23
C THR A 348 2.92 -24.85 -20.76
N GLN A 349 3.94 -23.99 -20.86
CA GLN A 349 5.30 -24.33 -21.26
C GLN A 349 6.25 -24.45 -20.07
N GLY A 350 5.75 -24.32 -18.84
CA GLY A 350 6.58 -24.39 -17.64
C GLY A 350 7.34 -23.11 -17.33
N ARG A 351 7.05 -21.99 -18.01
CA ARG A 351 7.75 -20.72 -17.78
C ARG A 351 7.07 -19.93 -16.67
N PRO A 352 7.80 -19.31 -15.73
CA PRO A 352 7.23 -18.42 -14.72
C PRO A 352 6.42 -17.30 -15.38
N CYS A 353 5.16 -17.13 -14.95
CA CYS A 353 4.26 -16.13 -15.49
C CYS A 353 3.46 -15.44 -14.39
N ILE A 354 3.19 -14.14 -14.58
CA ILE A 354 2.24 -13.43 -13.71
C ILE A 354 0.84 -13.85 -14.13
N ALA A 355 0.24 -14.73 -13.33
CA ALA A 355 -1.11 -15.22 -13.60
C ALA A 355 -2.11 -14.06 -13.68
N ALA A 356 -2.89 -14.02 -14.76
CA ALA A 356 -4.02 -13.13 -14.83
C ALA A 356 -5.00 -13.49 -13.70
N MET A 357 -5.27 -12.53 -12.82
CA MET A 357 -6.13 -12.76 -11.67
C MET A 357 -7.56 -13.04 -12.14
N GLN A 358 -8.13 -14.15 -11.71
CA GLN A 358 -9.51 -14.51 -12.06
C GLN A 358 -10.50 -13.77 -11.16
N HIS A 359 -11.61 -13.32 -11.76
CA HIS A 359 -12.72 -12.74 -11.02
C HIS A 359 -13.53 -13.87 -10.38
N LEU A 360 -13.58 -13.91 -9.05
CA LEU A 360 -14.58 -14.72 -8.36
C LEU A 360 -15.89 -13.94 -8.32
N GLN A 361 -16.92 -14.55 -8.88
CA GLN A 361 -18.29 -14.06 -8.79
C GLN A 361 -18.76 -14.18 -7.35
N CYS A 362 -18.59 -13.11 -6.58
CA CYS A 362 -19.16 -13.01 -5.24
C CYS A 362 -20.62 -12.60 -5.35
N THR A 363 -21.52 -13.38 -4.75
CA THR A 363 -22.95 -13.06 -4.68
C THR A 363 -23.25 -11.97 -3.65
N SER A 364 -22.32 -11.70 -2.74
CA SER A 364 -22.42 -10.59 -1.78
C SER A 364 -22.41 -9.24 -2.50
N LYS A 365 -23.40 -8.40 -2.18
CA LYS A 365 -23.61 -7.06 -2.71
C LYS A 365 -23.50 -6.07 -1.58
N ILE A 366 -22.66 -5.06 -1.77
CA ILE A 366 -22.53 -3.94 -0.85
C ILE A 366 -23.05 -2.69 -1.57
N ARG A 367 -24.06 -2.05 -0.97
CA ARG A 367 -24.63 -0.78 -1.44
C ARG A 367 -24.25 0.31 -0.47
N VAL A 368 -23.83 1.44 -0.99
CA VAL A 368 -23.46 2.61 -0.20
C VAL A 368 -24.37 3.76 -0.58
N TYR A 369 -25.05 4.32 0.40
CA TYR A 369 -25.81 5.56 0.25
C TYR A 369 -25.03 6.71 0.88
N THR A 370 -24.58 7.64 0.03
CA THR A 370 -23.83 8.82 0.44
C THR A 370 -24.65 10.07 0.09
N PRO A 371 -24.96 10.96 1.04
CA PRO A 371 -25.61 12.23 0.73
C PRO A 371 -24.82 13.04 -0.31
N LEU A 372 -25.53 13.76 -1.18
CA LEU A 372 -24.90 14.76 -2.05
C LEU A 372 -24.12 15.79 -1.24
N GLU A 373 -23.09 16.38 -1.86
CA GLU A 373 -22.08 17.19 -1.17
C GLU A 373 -22.68 18.36 -0.40
N GLU A 374 -23.63 19.05 -1.01
CA GLU A 374 -24.35 20.19 -0.45
C GLU A 374 -25.26 19.82 0.75
N PHE A 375 -25.58 18.53 0.94
CA PHE A 375 -26.38 18.04 2.06
C PHE A 375 -25.55 17.42 3.20
N ARG A 376 -24.24 17.24 3.04
CA ARG A 376 -23.38 16.56 4.04
C ARG A 376 -23.36 17.27 5.40
N ALA A 377 -23.40 18.60 5.40
CA ALA A 377 -23.46 19.39 6.65
C ALA A 377 -24.78 19.16 7.43
N GLN A 378 -25.88 18.88 6.72
CA GLN A 378 -27.20 18.66 7.33
C GLN A 378 -27.47 17.18 7.64
N CYS A 379 -26.83 16.27 6.90
CA CYS A 379 -26.92 14.83 7.08
C CYS A 379 -25.50 14.22 7.16
N PRO A 380 -24.86 14.27 8.35
CA PRO A 380 -23.51 13.79 8.55
C PRO A 380 -23.44 12.26 8.69
N HIS A 381 -24.11 11.54 7.80
CA HIS A 381 -24.29 10.09 7.90
C HIS A 381 -24.04 9.42 6.55
N ILE A 382 -23.44 8.23 6.59
CA ILE A 382 -23.33 7.32 5.44
C ILE A 382 -23.92 5.97 5.85
N LEU A 383 -24.72 5.39 4.96
CA LEU A 383 -25.29 4.06 5.15
C LEU A 383 -24.66 3.05 4.20
N VAL A 384 -24.17 1.96 4.75
CA VAL A 384 -23.72 0.79 4.00
C VAL A 384 -24.74 -0.33 4.21
N VAL A 385 -25.20 -0.97 3.13
CA VAL A 385 -26.13 -2.09 3.17
C VAL A 385 -25.46 -3.30 2.52
N CYS A 386 -25.27 -4.36 3.29
CA CYS A 386 -24.63 -5.61 2.88
C CYS A 386 -25.68 -6.72 2.74
N HIS A 387 -25.60 -7.53 1.69
CA HIS A 387 -26.50 -8.64 1.42
C HIS A 387 -25.80 -9.76 0.68
N GLY A 388 -26.13 -11.01 0.98
CA GLY A 388 -25.56 -12.20 0.38
C GLY A 388 -24.32 -12.68 1.14
N ALA A 389 -24.14 -14.00 1.17
CA ALA A 389 -22.94 -14.62 1.71
C ALA A 389 -21.76 -14.49 0.74
N HIS A 390 -20.56 -14.35 1.29
CA HIS A 390 -19.32 -14.36 0.53
C HIS A 390 -18.91 -15.79 0.21
N HIS A 391 -18.59 -16.08 -1.05
CA HIS A 391 -18.14 -17.40 -1.53
C HIS A 391 -16.68 -17.33 -2.02
N HIS A 392 -15.82 -16.78 -1.17
CA HIS A 392 -14.38 -16.67 -1.34
C HIS A 392 -13.76 -16.71 0.08
N PRO A 393 -12.45 -16.88 0.28
CA PRO A 393 -11.87 -16.74 1.61
C PRO A 393 -12.00 -15.31 2.09
N ILE A 394 -11.89 -15.14 3.40
CA ILE A 394 -11.81 -13.83 4.01
C ILE A 394 -10.49 -13.19 3.55
N PRO A 395 -10.54 -12.10 2.75
CA PRO A 395 -9.33 -11.46 2.26
C PRO A 395 -8.56 -10.86 3.44
N LEU A 396 -7.23 -10.97 3.44
CA LEU A 396 -6.42 -10.26 4.42
C LEU A 396 -6.53 -8.74 4.19
N PRO A 397 -6.41 -7.91 5.25
CA PRO A 397 -6.48 -6.46 5.11
C PRO A 397 -5.34 -5.98 4.18
N ALA A 398 -5.70 -5.45 3.01
CA ALA A 398 -4.71 -5.00 2.02
C ALA A 398 -4.11 -3.62 2.34
N LYS A 399 -4.79 -2.83 3.19
CA LYS A 399 -4.38 -1.47 3.54
C LYS A 399 -4.27 -1.37 5.05
N THR A 400 -3.24 -0.65 5.49
CA THR A 400 -3.05 -0.32 6.90
C THR A 400 -4.17 0.62 7.38
N PRO A 401 -4.91 0.27 8.45
CA PRO A 401 -5.96 1.11 9.01
C PRO A 401 -5.44 2.51 9.35
N PRO A 402 -6.26 3.58 9.21
CA PRO A 402 -5.80 4.96 9.40
C PRO A 402 -5.14 5.23 10.75
N HIS A 403 -5.66 4.65 11.85
CA HIS A 403 -5.10 4.83 13.19
C HIS A 403 -3.72 4.16 13.32
N ILE A 404 -3.55 2.93 12.82
CA ILE A 404 -2.24 2.26 12.78
C ILE A 404 -1.27 3.02 11.89
N ARG A 405 -1.74 3.60 10.77
CA ARG A 405 -0.92 4.44 9.91
C ARG A 405 -0.45 5.70 10.64
N ALA A 406 -1.34 6.37 11.37
CA ALA A 406 -0.99 7.54 12.18
C ALA A 406 0.02 7.18 13.28
N GLU A 407 -0.11 6.01 13.92
CA GLU A 407 0.88 5.49 14.88
C GLU A 407 2.25 5.28 14.23
N ILE A 408 2.30 4.66 13.05
CA ILE A 408 3.55 4.44 12.31
C ILE A 408 4.18 5.78 11.90
N ILE A 409 3.38 6.73 11.42
CA ILE A 409 3.87 8.07 11.07
C ILE A 409 4.41 8.78 12.31
N GLY A 410 3.68 8.76 13.43
CA GLY A 410 4.17 9.34 14.68
C GLY A 410 5.46 8.69 15.18
N LEU A 411 5.59 7.38 15.00
CA LEU A 411 6.84 6.66 15.28
C LEU A 411 7.96 7.11 14.34
N LEU A 412 7.71 7.29 13.04
CA LEU A 412 8.70 7.81 12.09
C LEU A 412 9.12 9.23 12.44
N THR A 413 8.19 10.12 12.79
CA THR A 413 8.48 11.48 13.26
C THR A 413 9.34 11.47 14.52
N SER A 414 9.14 10.52 15.44
CA SER A 414 10.01 10.39 16.61
C SER A 414 11.47 9.99 16.28
N LEU A 415 11.74 9.58 15.04
CA LEU A 415 13.05 9.18 14.52
C LEU A 415 13.69 10.23 13.62
N GLU A 416 13.23 11.49 13.68
CA GLU A 416 13.63 12.59 12.78
C GLU A 416 15.12 12.61 12.40
N HIS A 417 16.03 12.43 13.37
CA HIS A 417 17.48 12.44 13.12
C HIS A 417 18.00 11.24 12.32
N ASP A 418 17.32 10.10 12.39
CA ASP A 418 17.70 8.86 11.72
C ASP A 418 16.93 8.64 10.40
N LEU A 419 15.88 9.43 10.13
CA LEU A 419 15.05 9.33 8.93
C LEU A 419 15.83 9.36 7.60
N PRO A 420 16.87 10.21 7.40
CA PRO A 420 17.56 10.30 6.11
C PRO A 420 18.19 8.98 5.64
N ASN A 421 18.54 8.08 6.56
CA ASN A 421 19.15 6.78 6.26
C ASN A 421 18.21 5.60 6.58
N MET A 422 16.93 5.90 6.81
CA MET A 422 15.96 4.92 7.29
C MET A 422 15.39 4.10 6.15
N THR A 423 15.96 2.92 5.93
CA THR A 423 15.32 1.89 5.10
C THR A 423 14.22 1.18 5.89
N PRO A 424 13.21 0.54 5.26
CA PRO A 424 12.22 -0.28 5.98
C PRO A 424 12.87 -1.33 6.89
N ARG A 425 13.98 -1.94 6.45
CA ARG A 425 14.76 -2.88 7.25
C ARG A 425 15.38 -2.22 8.49
N ASN A 426 15.99 -1.04 8.34
CA ASN A 426 16.55 -0.30 9.45
C ASN A 426 15.47 0.16 10.42
N PHE A 427 14.32 0.61 9.91
CA PHE A 427 13.17 1.03 10.69
C PHE A 427 12.66 -0.07 11.60
N ILE A 428 12.40 -1.27 11.07
CA ILE A 428 11.90 -2.38 11.89
C ILE A 428 12.96 -2.79 12.92
N ARG A 429 14.26 -2.73 12.55
CA ARG A 429 15.38 -3.07 13.45
C ARG A 429 15.70 -1.99 14.48
N HIS A 430 15.17 -0.78 14.32
CA HIS A 430 15.49 0.36 15.15
C HIS A 430 15.08 0.10 16.61
N PRO A 431 15.91 0.47 17.62
CA PRO A 431 15.59 0.24 19.04
C PRO A 431 14.23 0.80 19.45
N THR A 432 13.88 2.02 19.00
CA THR A 432 12.58 2.65 19.27
C THR A 432 11.42 1.82 18.71
N THR A 433 11.54 1.37 17.46
CA THR A 433 10.52 0.53 16.80
C THR A 433 10.38 -0.81 17.51
N LYS A 434 11.49 -1.45 17.91
CA LYS A 434 11.45 -2.69 18.69
C LYS A 434 10.77 -2.49 20.05
N ALA A 435 11.07 -1.41 20.75
CA ALA A 435 10.44 -1.07 22.02
C ALA A 435 8.93 -0.83 21.83
N TYR A 436 8.57 -0.09 20.77
CA TYR A 436 7.18 0.13 20.37
C TYR A 436 6.44 -1.20 20.13
N LEU A 437 7.00 -2.08 19.29
CA LEU A 437 6.40 -3.36 18.95
C LEU A 437 6.27 -4.29 20.16
N LYS A 438 7.29 -4.38 21.03
CA LYS A 438 7.21 -5.17 22.27
C LYS A 438 6.11 -4.68 23.20
N ARG A 439 5.94 -3.36 23.32
CA ARG A 439 4.89 -2.75 24.14
C ARG A 439 3.51 -2.97 23.54
N ARG A 440 3.39 -2.86 22.20
CA ARG A 440 2.12 -2.93 21.49
C ARG A 440 1.63 -4.38 21.30
N LEU A 441 2.56 -5.32 21.11
CA LEU A 441 2.29 -6.72 20.79
C LEU A 441 3.07 -7.64 21.75
N PRO A 442 2.78 -7.62 23.06
CA PRO A 442 3.54 -8.36 24.06
C PRO A 442 3.46 -9.88 23.89
N GLU A 443 2.41 -10.38 23.23
CA GLU A 443 2.20 -11.81 22.98
C GLU A 443 3.12 -12.37 21.88
N ILE A 444 3.74 -11.50 21.06
CA ILE A 444 4.62 -11.91 19.97
C ILE A 444 6.05 -12.05 20.50
N ARG A 445 6.49 -13.29 20.76
CA ARG A 445 7.81 -13.61 21.38
C ARG A 445 9.02 -13.06 20.64
N SER A 446 8.95 -13.00 19.30
CA SER A 446 9.99 -12.44 18.43
C SER A 446 9.35 -11.65 17.29
N PRO A 447 9.03 -10.36 17.49
CA PRO A 447 8.45 -9.55 16.41
C PRO A 447 9.42 -9.36 15.24
N MET A 448 10.69 -9.71 15.42
CA MET A 448 11.69 -9.80 14.37
C MET A 448 12.41 -11.15 14.44
N ARG A 449 12.21 -12.01 13.44
CA ARG A 449 13.09 -13.17 13.25
C ARG A 449 14.48 -12.68 12.85
N THR A 450 15.48 -12.91 13.69
CA THR A 450 16.89 -12.83 13.30
C THR A 450 17.25 -14.08 12.51
N ARG A 451 17.63 -13.93 11.23
CA ARG A 451 18.15 -15.04 10.40
C ARG A 451 19.38 -15.66 11.09
N GLN A 452 19.35 -16.98 11.30
CA GLN A 452 20.56 -17.77 11.54
C GLN A 452 21.33 -17.88 10.22
N LYS A 453 22.59 -17.45 10.21
CA LYS A 453 23.48 -17.66 9.07
C LYS A 453 24.02 -19.09 9.14
N THR A 454 23.72 -19.93 8.17
CA THR A 454 24.44 -21.17 7.92
C THR A 454 25.67 -20.85 7.07
N ASN A 455 26.87 -21.04 7.64
CA ASN A 455 28.12 -20.89 6.91
C ASN A 455 28.33 -22.11 6.02
N THR A 456 28.37 -21.92 4.70
CA THR A 456 28.83 -22.94 3.77
C THR A 456 29.99 -22.36 2.96
N SER A 457 31.19 -22.83 3.23
CA SER A 457 32.43 -22.45 2.54
C SER A 457 32.60 -23.29 1.28
N ARG A 458 32.84 -22.66 0.11
CA ARG A 458 33.30 -23.36 -1.09
C ARG A 458 34.37 -22.55 -1.83
N THR A 459 35.41 -23.27 -2.21
CA THR A 459 36.64 -22.86 -2.91
C THR A 459 36.43 -22.76 -4.42
N ALA A 460 36.95 -21.70 -5.03
CA ALA A 460 36.86 -21.40 -6.47
C ALA A 460 38.00 -22.02 -7.29
N LEU A 461 37.71 -22.38 -8.54
CA LEU A 461 38.67 -22.63 -9.62
C LEU A 461 38.25 -21.83 -10.86
N ASP A 462 39.25 -21.27 -11.53
CA ASP A 462 39.21 -20.20 -12.54
C ASP A 462 38.84 -20.65 -13.97
N GLY A 463 38.24 -19.73 -14.73
CA GLY A 463 38.09 -19.82 -16.19
C GLY A 463 36.92 -19.00 -16.77
N THR A 464 37.05 -17.66 -16.89
CA THR A 464 36.01 -16.78 -17.47
C THR A 464 36.07 -16.67 -19.00
N VAL A 465 34.95 -16.96 -19.67
CA VAL A 465 34.56 -16.41 -20.98
C VAL A 465 33.34 -15.52 -20.73
N SER A 466 33.40 -14.25 -21.13
CA SER A 466 32.30 -13.29 -20.95
C SER A 466 31.31 -13.41 -22.11
N HIS A 467 30.13 -13.96 -21.83
CA HIS A 467 28.98 -13.92 -22.73
C HIS A 467 27.94 -12.95 -22.14
N LYS A 468 27.50 -11.98 -22.95
CA LYS A 468 26.44 -11.04 -22.61
C LYS A 468 25.17 -11.48 -23.32
N MET A 469 24.16 -11.87 -22.56
CA MET A 469 22.78 -12.00 -23.03
C MET A 469 21.84 -11.54 -21.92
N CYS A 470 20.62 -11.19 -22.30
CA CYS A 470 19.77 -10.32 -21.51
C CYS A 470 18.37 -10.92 -21.41
N ILE A 471 17.75 -10.79 -20.23
CA ILE A 471 16.37 -11.23 -19.99
C ILE A 471 15.56 -10.14 -19.31
N ASP A 472 14.30 -10.07 -19.70
CA ASP A 472 13.36 -8.99 -19.38
C ASP A 472 12.49 -9.39 -18.17
N HIS A 473 12.30 -8.46 -17.23
CA HIS A 473 11.48 -8.61 -16.01
C HIS A 473 10.34 -7.59 -15.98
#